data_AF-A0A845YGN9-F1
#
_entry.id   AF-A0A845YGN9-F1
#
_cell.length_a   1.000
_cell.length_b   1.000
_cell.length_c   1.000
_cell.angle_alpha   90.00
_cell.angle_beta   90.00
_cell.angle_gamma   90.00
#
_symmetry.space_group_name_H-M   'P 1'
#
loop_
_entity.id
_entity.type
_entity.pdbx_description
1 polymer ?
#
loop_
_entity_poly.entity_id
_entity_poly.type
_entity_poly.pdbx_seq_one_letter_code
_entity_poly.pdbx_strand_id
1 'polypeptide(L)'
;MSSGEISLGERLNSSQLKSFAIKGLFGFKDIKSNFDKEALILIAENGAGKTTILNILYYSISCQFHKLSAIDFQSVVLKFASGDSVEIKKSDLPSFNKRDRRDVELSLLLWRSLNKEAGKTEETEETDKTDKTDEINKIKTTIKQNLNKSILYFPTYRRIEEDLKSLGYEENRFEQLVFGDREGKLIQFGMNDVSDKLDEIKTTIKNSALNLFSKVTGEILTQFVESKPITKEMRNSIKPDTLSIVLSRVGEENISLSDRQKIEQLVSTEEINSPQHDQLVYFLLKLVDLYEQQKEKDKSINQFAIVCNKYLNQKRIVYDEANVEISILQTRDNSPIDLKNLSSGEKQIISLFSKIYLESSEDFILFFDEPELSLSIEWQRMLLPDILKSGKCKLLLAATHSPFIFDNELDFNAHDLDTFVQER
;
A
#
# COMPACT_ATOMS: atom_id res chain seq x y z
N MET A 1 -29.07 -15.45 10.71
CA MET A 1 -29.29 -14.01 10.51
C MET A 1 -27.98 -13.45 10.01
N SER A 2 -27.84 -13.25 8.69
CA SER A 2 -26.63 -12.66 8.10
C SER A 2 -26.55 -11.21 8.54
N SER A 3 -25.48 -10.83 9.23
CA SER A 3 -25.09 -9.43 9.39
C SER A 3 -25.09 -8.78 8.01
N GLY A 4 -25.89 -7.73 7.82
CA GLY A 4 -26.02 -7.01 6.57
C GLY A 4 -24.73 -6.25 6.25
N GLU A 5 -23.77 -6.92 5.62
CA GLU A 5 -22.62 -6.25 5.03
C GLU A 5 -23.10 -5.37 3.88
N ILE A 6 -22.79 -4.08 3.96
CA ILE A 6 -23.06 -3.10 2.92
C ILE A 6 -22.32 -3.53 1.64
N SER A 7 -23.03 -3.58 0.51
CA SER A 7 -22.44 -3.93 -0.79
C SER A 7 -21.27 -2.99 -1.11
N LEU A 8 -20.22 -3.52 -1.76
CA LEU A 8 -18.99 -2.77 -1.99
C LEU A 8 -19.22 -1.41 -2.65
N GLY A 9 -20.01 -1.34 -3.70
CA GLY A 9 -20.18 -0.05 -4.38
C GLY A 9 -20.99 0.96 -3.57
N GLU A 10 -21.75 0.52 -2.56
CA GLU A 10 -22.55 1.40 -1.72
C GLU A 10 -21.71 2.09 -0.64
N ARG A 11 -20.51 1.55 -0.36
CA ARG A 11 -19.58 2.09 0.64
C ARG A 11 -19.25 3.55 0.36
N LEU A 12 -19.26 4.34 1.42
CA LEU A 12 -19.03 5.78 1.34
C LEU A 12 -17.54 6.09 1.36
N ASN A 13 -17.16 7.12 0.61
CA ASN A 13 -15.81 7.65 0.62
C ASN A 13 -15.41 8.12 2.02
N SER A 14 -14.24 7.69 2.50
CA SER A 14 -13.66 8.13 3.77
C SER A 14 -12.26 8.75 3.62
N SER A 15 -11.85 9.07 2.39
CA SER A 15 -10.54 9.68 2.07
C SER A 15 -10.36 11.12 2.56
N GLN A 16 -11.45 11.86 2.83
CA GLN A 16 -11.54 13.32 3.05
C GLN A 16 -11.58 14.17 1.77
N LEU A 17 -11.25 13.63 0.61
CA LEU A 17 -11.42 14.34 -0.67
C LEU A 17 -12.89 14.28 -1.09
N LYS A 18 -13.58 15.41 -1.20
CA LYS A 18 -15.01 15.48 -1.49
C LYS A 18 -15.33 15.66 -2.97
N SER A 19 -14.58 16.51 -3.65
CA SER A 19 -14.77 16.76 -5.09
C SER A 19 -13.51 17.26 -5.74
N PHE A 20 -13.44 17.06 -7.05
CA PHE A 20 -12.36 17.50 -7.91
C PHE A 20 -12.94 18.17 -9.16
N ALA A 21 -12.38 19.29 -9.58
CA ALA A 21 -12.72 19.94 -10.84
C ALA A 21 -11.47 20.41 -11.57
N ILE A 22 -11.48 20.26 -12.89
CA ILE A 22 -10.46 20.79 -13.80
C ILE A 22 -11.15 21.82 -14.69
N LYS A 23 -10.55 23.00 -14.83
CA LYS A 23 -11.00 24.02 -15.78
C LYS A 23 -10.03 24.11 -16.95
N GLY A 24 -10.58 24.19 -18.16
CA GLY A 24 -9.87 24.41 -19.42
C GLY A 24 -8.85 23.33 -19.74
N LEU A 25 -9.14 22.07 -19.43
CA LEU A 25 -8.30 20.94 -19.85
C LEU A 25 -8.20 20.92 -21.38
N PHE A 26 -6.97 20.89 -21.88
CA PHE A 26 -6.64 21.01 -23.31
C PHE A 26 -7.20 22.28 -23.98
N GLY A 27 -7.61 23.28 -23.20
CA GLY A 27 -8.19 24.53 -23.67
C GLY A 27 -9.70 24.52 -23.93
N PHE A 28 -10.37 23.37 -23.94
CA PHE A 28 -11.79 23.27 -24.34
C PHE A 28 -12.70 22.41 -23.44
N LYS A 29 -12.15 21.68 -22.46
CA LYS A 29 -12.95 20.83 -21.56
C LYS A 29 -12.90 21.30 -20.11
N ASP A 30 -14.05 21.50 -19.48
CA ASP A 30 -14.16 21.57 -18.02
C ASP A 30 -14.63 20.21 -17.50
N ILE A 31 -14.04 19.73 -16.40
CA ILE A 31 -14.39 18.44 -15.79
C ILE A 31 -14.73 18.67 -14.33
N LYS A 32 -15.79 18.02 -13.83
CA LYS A 32 -16.14 18.05 -12.41
C LYS A 32 -16.64 16.70 -11.95
N SER A 33 -16.05 16.17 -10.87
CA SER A 33 -16.46 14.91 -10.25
C SER A 33 -16.57 15.05 -8.73
N ASN A 34 -17.54 14.36 -8.14
CA ASN A 34 -17.74 14.25 -6.70
C ASN A 34 -17.37 12.85 -6.24
N PHE A 35 -16.83 12.73 -5.03
CA PHE A 35 -16.42 11.46 -4.44
C PHE A 35 -17.34 11.09 -3.28
N ASP A 36 -18.56 10.67 -3.59
CA ASP A 36 -19.53 10.23 -2.58
C ASP A 36 -19.31 8.77 -2.16
N LYS A 37 -18.81 7.95 -3.09
CA LYS A 37 -18.55 6.52 -2.92
C LYS A 37 -17.06 6.21 -2.81
N GLU A 38 -16.74 5.08 -2.19
CA GLU A 38 -15.38 4.57 -2.01
C GLU A 38 -14.71 4.23 -3.36
N ALA A 39 -15.49 4.00 -4.42
CA ALA A 39 -14.98 3.76 -5.77
C ALA A 39 -15.60 4.72 -6.80
N LEU A 40 -14.78 5.12 -7.76
CA LEU A 40 -15.17 5.80 -9.00
C LEU A 40 -14.42 5.15 -10.17
N ILE A 41 -15.16 4.62 -11.14
CA ILE A 41 -14.59 3.95 -12.31
C ILE A 41 -14.93 4.80 -13.54
N LEU A 42 -13.90 5.36 -14.18
CA LEU A 42 -14.03 6.19 -15.38
C LEU A 42 -13.91 5.32 -16.63
N ILE A 43 -15.01 5.22 -17.38
CA ILE A 43 -15.08 4.50 -18.65
C ILE A 43 -14.94 5.50 -19.78
N ALA A 44 -14.06 5.24 -20.74
CA ALA A 44 -14.01 6.02 -21.98
C ALA A 44 -13.27 5.26 -23.07
N GLU A 45 -13.37 5.70 -24.31
CA GLU A 45 -12.54 5.19 -25.40
C GLU A 45 -11.06 5.62 -25.25
N ASN A 46 -10.20 5.00 -26.06
CA ASN A 46 -8.78 5.35 -26.11
C ASN A 46 -8.59 6.77 -26.65
N GLY A 47 -7.73 7.55 -26.00
CA GLY A 47 -7.50 8.96 -26.36
C GLY A 47 -8.47 9.97 -25.73
N ALA A 48 -9.48 9.53 -24.97
CA ALA A 48 -10.44 10.44 -24.33
C ALA A 48 -9.87 11.31 -23.19
N GLY A 49 -8.64 11.04 -22.73
CA GLY A 49 -7.96 11.82 -21.68
C GLY A 49 -8.01 11.21 -20.27
N LYS A 50 -8.50 9.98 -20.11
CA LYS A 50 -8.55 9.21 -18.85
C LYS A 50 -7.27 9.32 -18.01
N THR A 51 -6.14 8.89 -18.58
CA THR A 51 -4.81 8.94 -17.94
C THR A 51 -4.43 10.37 -17.54
N THR A 52 -4.75 11.37 -18.36
CA THR A 52 -4.47 12.78 -18.05
C THR A 52 -5.26 13.26 -16.85
N ILE A 53 -6.52 12.88 -16.74
CA ILE A 53 -7.39 13.25 -15.61
C ILE A 53 -6.89 12.61 -14.31
N LEU A 54 -6.57 11.31 -14.34
CA LEU A 54 -5.95 10.62 -13.21
C LEU A 54 -4.63 11.28 -12.81
N ASN A 55 -3.76 11.58 -13.77
CA ASN A 55 -2.48 12.25 -13.52
C ASN A 55 -2.66 13.64 -12.90
N ILE A 56 -3.58 14.46 -13.41
CA ILE A 56 -3.85 15.80 -12.86
C ILE A 56 -4.28 15.68 -11.40
N LEU A 57 -5.23 14.80 -11.10
CA LEU A 57 -5.69 14.61 -9.74
C LEU A 57 -4.56 14.10 -8.85
N TYR A 58 -3.86 13.04 -9.26
CA TYR A 58 -2.72 12.48 -8.53
C TYR A 58 -1.65 13.54 -8.25
N TYR A 59 -1.19 14.29 -9.26
CA TYR A 59 -0.16 15.33 -9.08
C TYR A 59 -0.65 16.49 -8.21
N SER A 60 -1.94 16.80 -8.24
CA SER A 60 -2.52 17.83 -7.38
C SER A 60 -2.48 17.40 -5.91
N ILE A 61 -3.01 16.22 -5.58
CA ILE A 61 -3.09 15.76 -4.18
C ILE A 61 -1.74 15.31 -3.60
N SER A 62 -0.82 14.84 -4.45
CA SER A 62 0.56 14.51 -4.04
C SER A 62 1.49 15.72 -4.08
N CYS A 63 0.98 16.91 -4.41
CA CYS A 63 1.75 18.15 -4.51
C CYS A 63 2.93 18.10 -5.51
N GLN A 64 2.86 17.24 -6.52
CA GLN A 64 3.84 17.11 -7.60
C GLN A 64 3.63 18.20 -8.68
N PHE A 65 3.68 19.45 -8.25
CA PHE A 65 3.37 20.63 -9.04
C PHE A 65 4.26 20.84 -10.26
N HIS A 66 5.50 20.33 -10.22
CA HIS A 66 6.39 20.31 -11.37
C HIS A 66 5.91 19.39 -12.50
N LYS A 67 5.28 18.24 -12.19
CA LYS A 67 4.67 17.37 -13.20
C LYS A 67 3.34 17.92 -13.68
N LEU A 68 2.57 18.49 -12.75
CA LEU A 68 1.32 19.17 -13.06
C LEU A 68 1.56 20.33 -14.05
N SER A 69 2.63 21.11 -13.89
CA SER A 69 2.95 22.23 -14.79
C SER A 69 3.31 21.80 -16.22
N ALA A 70 3.48 20.51 -16.51
CA ALA A 70 3.64 20.01 -17.86
C ALA A 70 2.31 19.79 -18.63
N ILE A 71 1.17 19.72 -17.94
CA ILE A 71 -0.14 19.37 -18.53
C ILE A 71 -0.94 20.63 -18.88
N ASP A 72 -1.62 20.69 -20.02
CA ASP A 72 -2.39 21.86 -20.43
C ASP A 72 -3.77 21.95 -19.72
N PHE A 73 -3.92 22.93 -18.82
CA PHE A 73 -5.16 23.24 -18.10
C PHE A 73 -5.13 24.69 -17.57
N GLN A 74 -6.27 25.23 -17.13
CA GLN A 74 -6.36 26.57 -16.53
C GLN A 74 -6.25 26.55 -15.00
N SER A 75 -7.13 25.79 -14.33
CA SER A 75 -7.03 25.59 -12.88
C SER A 75 -7.59 24.24 -12.45
N VAL A 76 -7.16 23.77 -11.28
CA VAL A 76 -7.67 22.60 -10.59
C VAL A 76 -8.26 23.03 -9.25
N VAL A 77 -9.46 22.58 -8.94
CA VAL A 77 -10.13 22.86 -7.66
C VAL A 77 -10.34 21.55 -6.90
N LEU A 78 -9.82 21.50 -5.67
CA LEU A 78 -10.06 20.39 -4.74
C LEU A 78 -10.92 20.91 -3.58
N LYS A 79 -11.91 20.12 -3.17
CA LYS A 79 -12.71 20.39 -1.96
C LYS A 79 -12.59 19.21 -1.01
N PHE A 80 -12.49 19.51 0.28
CA PHE A 80 -12.34 18.53 1.35
C PHE A 80 -13.61 18.44 2.21
N ALA A 81 -13.75 17.32 2.92
CA ALA A 81 -14.88 17.09 3.81
C ALA A 81 -14.90 18.06 5.02
N SER A 82 -13.74 18.61 5.40
CA SER A 82 -13.61 19.67 6.41
C SER A 82 -14.33 20.97 6.04
N GLY A 83 -14.63 21.17 4.75
CA GLY A 83 -15.10 22.44 4.19
C GLY A 83 -14.00 23.25 3.51
N ASP A 84 -12.74 22.87 3.70
CA ASP A 84 -11.60 23.51 3.03
C ASP A 84 -11.67 23.32 1.51
N SER A 85 -11.15 24.29 0.78
CA SER A 85 -10.98 24.20 -0.67
C SER A 85 -9.68 24.85 -1.11
N VAL A 86 -9.02 24.25 -2.09
CA VAL A 86 -7.84 24.81 -2.73
C VAL A 86 -8.06 24.93 -4.24
N GLU A 87 -7.60 26.02 -4.83
CA GLU A 87 -7.51 26.21 -6.27
C GLU A 87 -6.04 26.31 -6.66
N ILE A 88 -5.61 25.46 -7.58
CA ILE A 88 -4.27 25.45 -8.16
C ILE A 88 -4.39 26.00 -9.57
N LYS A 89 -3.95 27.24 -9.82
CA LYS A 89 -3.96 27.79 -11.18
C LYS A 89 -2.66 27.49 -11.89
N LYS A 90 -2.75 27.29 -13.20
CA LYS A 90 -1.60 27.06 -14.07
C LYS A 90 -0.57 28.18 -13.99
N SER A 91 -1.03 29.43 -13.87
CA SER A 91 -0.22 30.63 -13.72
C SER A 91 0.66 30.64 -12.48
N ASP A 92 0.25 29.91 -11.45
CA ASP A 92 0.89 29.92 -10.13
C ASP A 92 1.93 28.81 -10.04
N LEU A 93 1.97 27.89 -11.02
CA LEU A 93 2.92 26.78 -11.03
C LEU A 93 4.29 27.19 -11.58
N PRO A 94 5.37 26.59 -11.07
CA PRO A 94 6.72 26.85 -11.58
C PRO A 94 6.83 26.48 -13.07
N SER A 95 7.35 27.41 -13.86
CA SER A 95 7.57 27.26 -15.30
C SER A 95 8.55 26.12 -15.59
N PHE A 96 8.13 25.13 -16.38
CA PHE A 96 8.99 24.02 -16.79
C PHE A 96 9.68 24.37 -18.13
N ASN A 97 10.97 24.72 -18.09
CA ASN A 97 11.75 24.91 -19.32
C ASN A 97 12.28 23.55 -19.81
N LYS A 98 11.84 23.10 -20.99
CA LYS A 98 12.17 21.78 -21.58
C LYS A 98 13.67 21.53 -21.85
N ARG A 99 14.56 22.52 -21.67
CA ARG A 99 16.01 22.40 -21.91
C ARG A 99 16.81 21.84 -20.72
N ASP A 100 16.23 21.79 -19.53
CA ASP A 100 16.99 21.62 -18.27
C ASP A 100 16.93 20.22 -17.66
N ARG A 101 16.93 19.14 -18.47
CA ARG A 101 16.92 17.77 -17.91
C ARG A 101 18.15 17.44 -17.03
N ARG A 102 19.26 18.18 -17.17
CA ARG A 102 20.46 18.03 -16.32
C ARG A 102 20.51 19.02 -15.16
N ASP A 103 19.73 20.10 -15.24
CA ASP A 103 19.78 21.19 -14.25
C ASP A 103 18.69 21.07 -13.19
N VAL A 104 17.77 20.11 -13.26
CA VAL A 104 16.74 19.90 -12.20
C VAL A 104 17.38 19.56 -10.86
N GLU A 105 18.39 18.69 -10.85
CA GLU A 105 19.09 18.27 -9.63
C GLU A 105 19.96 19.39 -9.06
N LEU A 106 20.66 20.11 -9.94
CA LEU A 106 21.44 21.30 -9.58
C LEU A 106 20.55 22.45 -9.11
N SER A 107 19.39 22.68 -9.73
CA SER A 107 18.44 23.73 -9.33
C SER A 107 17.76 23.42 -8.01
N LEU A 108 17.43 22.14 -7.75
CA LEU A 108 16.92 21.68 -6.45
C LEU A 108 17.97 21.80 -5.34
N LEU A 109 19.23 21.46 -5.65
CA LEU A 109 20.37 21.65 -4.73
C LEU A 109 20.66 23.13 -4.48
N LEU A 110 20.63 23.96 -5.51
CA LEU A 110 20.83 25.42 -5.43
C LEU A 110 19.71 26.08 -4.64
N TRP A 111 18.45 25.70 -4.88
CA TRP A 111 17.29 26.21 -4.13
C TRP A 111 17.33 25.79 -2.65
N ARG A 112 17.74 24.55 -2.35
CA ARG A 112 17.98 24.09 -0.97
C ARG A 112 19.15 24.83 -0.31
N SER A 113 20.17 25.23 -1.07
CA SER A 113 21.33 25.98 -0.56
C SER A 113 21.01 27.45 -0.30
N LEU A 114 20.28 28.10 -1.20
CA LEU A 114 19.86 29.51 -1.08
C LEU A 114 18.91 29.73 0.09
N ASN A 115 18.04 28.76 0.40
CA ASN A 115 17.12 28.83 1.54
C ASN A 115 17.77 28.46 2.89
N LYS A 116 19.03 28.05 2.90
CA LYS A 116 19.82 27.85 4.13
C LYS A 116 20.63 29.09 4.52
N GLU A 117 20.89 29.99 3.57
CA GLU A 117 21.76 31.16 3.73
C GLU A 117 21.17 32.42 3.09
N ALA A 118 19.99 32.85 3.52
CA ALA A 118 19.47 34.17 3.13
C ALA A 118 19.08 34.99 4.36
N GLY A 119 20.12 35.44 5.06
CA GLY A 119 20.15 36.78 5.64
C GLY A 119 21.13 37.62 4.82
N LYS A 120 20.68 38.18 3.69
CA LYS A 120 21.05 39.51 3.14
C LYS A 120 20.56 39.69 1.69
N THR A 121 19.70 40.69 1.57
CA THR A 121 19.22 41.50 0.43
C THR A 121 20.10 41.64 -0.81
N GLU A 122 19.46 41.58 -1.98
CA GLU A 122 19.55 42.60 -3.05
C GLU A 122 18.19 42.70 -3.78
N GLU A 123 17.55 43.87 -3.63
CA GLU A 123 16.22 44.21 -4.16
C GLU A 123 16.29 44.54 -5.66
N THR A 124 15.46 43.87 -6.47
CA THR A 124 14.53 44.44 -7.49
C THR A 124 14.06 43.37 -8.49
N GLU A 125 13.49 42.26 -8.00
CA GLU A 125 12.58 41.34 -8.74
C GLU A 125 11.83 40.37 -7.80
N GLU A 126 11.89 40.59 -6.48
CA GLU A 126 11.59 39.57 -5.46
C GLU A 126 10.14 39.53 -4.97
N THR A 127 9.34 40.58 -5.15
CA THR A 127 7.99 40.67 -4.55
C THR A 127 6.98 39.71 -5.17
N ASP A 128 7.01 39.51 -6.50
CA ASP A 128 6.04 38.63 -7.18
C ASP A 128 6.41 37.13 -7.12
N LYS A 129 7.68 36.81 -6.83
CA LYS A 129 8.16 35.42 -6.63
C LYS A 129 7.95 34.93 -5.20
N THR A 130 8.07 35.82 -4.20
CA THR A 130 7.83 35.48 -2.79
C THR A 130 6.35 35.20 -2.52
N ASP A 131 5.44 36.07 -3.00
CA ASP A 131 3.99 35.90 -2.83
C ASP A 131 3.45 34.58 -3.46
N LYS A 132 3.90 34.24 -4.67
CA LYS A 132 3.51 32.98 -5.34
C LYS A 132 4.03 31.74 -4.62
N THR A 133 5.24 31.82 -4.07
CA THR A 133 5.83 30.70 -3.32
C THR A 133 5.05 30.46 -2.03
N ASP A 134 4.61 31.51 -1.35
CA ASP A 134 3.80 31.44 -0.14
C ASP A 134 2.40 30.88 -0.41
N GLU A 135 1.76 31.26 -1.52
CA GLU A 135 0.47 30.72 -1.92
C GLU A 135 0.55 29.21 -2.22
N ILE A 136 1.56 28.77 -2.97
CA ILE A 136 1.81 27.34 -3.23
C ILE A 136 2.06 26.57 -1.93
N ASN A 137 2.83 27.13 -1.00
CA ASN A 137 3.11 26.50 0.29
C ASN A 137 1.83 26.38 1.15
N LYS A 138 0.96 27.39 1.11
CA LYS A 138 -0.36 27.34 1.75
C LYS A 138 -1.24 26.24 1.16
N ILE A 139 -1.24 26.09 -0.17
CA ILE A 139 -1.96 25.00 -0.85
C ILE A 139 -1.41 23.64 -0.39
N LYS A 140 -0.08 23.43 -0.43
CA LYS A 140 0.54 22.17 0.02
C LYS A 140 0.17 21.84 1.46
N THR A 141 0.19 22.83 2.34
CA THR A 141 -0.14 22.67 3.76
C THR A 141 -1.59 22.26 3.93
N THR A 142 -2.51 22.93 3.21
CA THR A 142 -3.95 22.63 3.26
C THR A 142 -4.24 21.21 2.74
N ILE A 143 -3.61 20.80 1.64
CA ILE A 143 -3.74 19.45 1.09
C ILE A 143 -3.24 18.41 2.10
N LYS A 144 -2.03 18.58 2.65
CA LYS A 144 -1.44 17.64 3.62
C LYS A 144 -2.25 17.54 4.92
N GLN A 145 -2.82 18.65 5.41
CA GLN A 145 -3.66 18.66 6.60
C GLN A 145 -4.97 17.89 6.39
N ASN A 146 -5.53 17.94 5.18
CA ASN A 146 -6.80 17.28 4.86
C ASN A 146 -6.61 15.83 4.37
N LEU A 147 -5.48 15.51 3.74
CA LEU A 147 -5.16 14.19 3.18
C LEU A 147 -3.91 13.60 3.85
N ASN A 148 -4.09 13.05 5.05
CA ASN A 148 -3.05 12.30 5.76
C ASN A 148 -3.16 10.79 5.47
N LYS A 149 -3.31 10.41 4.20
CA LYS A 149 -3.37 9.01 3.75
C LYS A 149 -2.30 8.74 2.70
N SER A 150 -1.83 7.50 2.64
CA SER A 150 -0.92 7.09 1.58
C SER A 150 -1.62 7.17 0.21
N ILE A 151 -0.88 7.56 -0.83
CA ILE A 151 -1.42 7.62 -2.18
C ILE A 151 -0.65 6.61 -3.02
N LEU A 152 -1.38 5.65 -3.59
CA LEU A 152 -0.85 4.64 -4.50
C LEU A 152 -1.33 4.95 -5.92
N TYR A 153 -0.40 4.99 -6.88
CA TYR A 153 -0.73 5.17 -8.28
C TYR A 153 -0.14 4.04 -9.12
N PHE A 154 -1.02 3.30 -9.80
CA PHE A 154 -0.69 2.22 -10.72
C PHE A 154 -0.94 2.70 -12.15
N PRO A 155 0.09 3.21 -12.84
CA PRO A 155 -0.02 3.55 -14.25
C PRO A 155 -0.15 2.27 -15.10
N THR A 156 -0.38 2.46 -16.39
CA THR A 156 -0.52 1.42 -17.41
C THR A 156 0.72 0.49 -17.45
N TYR A 157 0.64 -0.66 -16.76
CA TYR A 157 1.79 -1.52 -16.45
C TYR A 157 2.50 -2.10 -17.69
N ARG A 158 1.71 -2.55 -18.69
CA ARG A 158 2.25 -3.18 -19.91
C ARG A 158 3.10 -2.24 -20.76
N ARG A 159 2.70 -0.98 -20.91
CA ARG A 159 3.42 0.01 -21.73
C ARG A 159 4.79 0.32 -21.13
N ILE A 160 4.88 0.32 -19.80
CA ILE A 160 6.11 0.61 -19.08
C ILE A 160 7.12 -0.54 -19.25
N GLU A 161 6.71 -1.81 -19.21
CA GLU A 161 7.61 -2.94 -19.44
C GLU A 161 8.01 -3.12 -20.93
N GLU A 162 7.06 -3.00 -21.87
CA GLU A 162 7.29 -3.22 -23.31
C GLU A 162 8.14 -2.09 -23.96
N ASP A 163 7.87 -0.82 -23.63
CA ASP A 163 8.63 0.33 -24.18
C ASP A 163 10.09 0.33 -23.71
N LEU A 164 10.38 -0.24 -22.53
CA LEU A 164 11.72 -0.21 -21.94
C LEU A 164 12.58 -1.42 -22.33
N LYS A 165 11.97 -2.61 -22.47
CA LYS A 165 12.64 -3.78 -23.07
C LYS A 165 13.01 -3.54 -24.52
N SER A 166 12.15 -2.85 -25.28
CA SER A 166 12.43 -2.49 -26.68
C SER A 166 13.55 -1.43 -26.82
N LEU A 167 13.85 -0.68 -25.75
CA LEU A 167 14.94 0.30 -25.68
C LEU A 167 16.25 -0.24 -25.09
N GLY A 168 16.32 -1.52 -24.70
CA GLY A 168 17.57 -2.19 -24.26
C GLY A 168 18.06 -1.80 -22.86
N TYR A 169 17.19 -1.28 -21.99
CA TYR A 169 17.54 -1.00 -20.60
C TYR A 169 17.48 -2.27 -19.73
N GLU A 170 18.52 -2.54 -18.94
CA GLU A 170 18.48 -3.58 -17.90
C GLU A 170 17.58 -3.17 -16.74
N GLU A 171 16.91 -4.15 -16.11
CA GLU A 171 15.94 -3.98 -15.02
C GLU A 171 16.43 -3.07 -13.89
N ASN A 172 17.73 -3.03 -13.58
CA ASN A 172 18.26 -2.22 -12.47
C ASN A 172 18.37 -0.70 -12.79
N ARG A 173 18.38 -0.28 -14.07
CA ARG A 173 18.37 1.15 -14.46
C ARG A 173 16.96 1.77 -14.47
N PHE A 174 15.94 0.92 -14.32
CA PHE A 174 14.52 1.25 -14.17
C PHE A 174 14.24 2.15 -12.96
N GLU A 175 14.90 1.88 -11.84
CA GLU A 175 14.56 2.39 -10.51
C GLU A 175 14.87 3.88 -10.30
N GLN A 176 15.87 4.43 -10.99
CA GLN A 176 16.27 5.85 -10.82
C GLN A 176 15.58 6.82 -11.78
N LEU A 177 15.23 6.37 -13.00
CA LEU A 177 14.78 7.28 -14.07
C LEU A 177 13.27 7.58 -14.04
N VAL A 178 12.45 6.67 -13.54
CA VAL A 178 10.98 6.81 -13.51
C VAL A 178 10.50 7.38 -12.15
N PHE A 179 11.28 7.19 -11.08
CA PHE A 179 10.82 7.27 -9.69
C PHE A 179 11.43 8.42 -8.86
N GLY A 180 11.84 9.53 -9.50
CA GLY A 180 12.54 10.65 -8.85
C GLY A 180 12.01 11.11 -7.48
N ASP A 181 12.97 11.38 -6.59
CA ASP A 181 12.99 11.87 -5.19
C ASP A 181 11.82 11.52 -4.24
N ARG A 182 12.20 11.22 -2.99
CA ARG A 182 11.49 10.54 -1.89
C ARG A 182 10.14 11.10 -1.41
N GLU A 183 9.51 12.06 -2.11
CA GLU A 183 8.29 12.75 -1.67
C GLU A 183 6.99 12.30 -2.36
N GLY A 184 7.04 11.38 -3.32
CA GLY A 184 5.83 10.77 -3.89
C GLY A 184 6.12 9.35 -4.35
N LYS A 185 5.66 8.36 -3.57
CA LYS A 185 5.86 6.92 -3.85
C LYS A 185 5.18 6.52 -5.18
N LEU A 186 5.81 6.78 -6.32
CA LEU A 186 5.59 5.91 -7.48
C LEU A 186 6.11 4.52 -7.08
N ILE A 187 5.28 3.51 -7.28
CA ILE A 187 5.58 2.13 -6.90
C ILE A 187 6.69 1.60 -7.81
N GLN A 188 7.84 1.24 -7.25
CA GLN A 188 8.82 0.40 -7.94
C GLN A 188 8.24 -1.02 -8.02
N PHE A 189 8.20 -1.57 -9.24
CA PHE A 189 7.39 -2.74 -9.61
C PHE A 189 8.23 -4.00 -9.91
N GLY A 190 9.52 -4.00 -9.63
CA GLY A 190 10.38 -5.13 -9.92
C GLY A 190 9.96 -6.38 -9.15
N MET A 191 10.09 -7.57 -9.76
CA MET A 191 10.00 -8.82 -8.99
C MET A 191 11.15 -8.94 -7.97
N ASN A 192 12.24 -8.21 -8.19
CA ASN A 192 13.29 -8.03 -7.20
C ASN A 192 12.74 -7.29 -5.97
N ASP A 193 11.98 -6.21 -6.13
CA ASP A 193 11.35 -5.48 -4.99
C ASP A 193 10.45 -6.39 -4.16
N VAL A 194 9.64 -7.22 -4.83
CA VAL A 194 8.76 -8.19 -4.16
C VAL A 194 9.60 -9.22 -3.40
N SER A 195 10.62 -9.79 -4.04
CA SER A 195 11.52 -10.75 -3.39
C SER A 195 12.22 -10.14 -2.18
N ASP A 196 12.81 -8.96 -2.35
CA ASP A 196 13.50 -8.22 -1.31
C ASP A 196 12.57 -7.91 -0.14
N LYS A 197 11.30 -7.58 -0.41
CA LYS A 197 10.32 -7.34 0.65
C LYS A 197 9.96 -8.61 1.42
N LEU A 198 9.78 -9.73 0.72
CA LEU A 198 9.53 -11.03 1.37
C LEU A 198 10.74 -11.43 2.23
N ASP A 199 11.95 -11.23 1.71
CA ASP A 199 13.19 -11.50 2.42
C ASP A 199 13.40 -10.56 3.61
N GLU A 200 13.03 -9.28 3.50
CA GLU A 200 13.05 -8.30 4.59
C GLU A 200 12.09 -8.74 5.71
N ILE A 201 10.87 -9.17 5.36
CA ILE A 201 9.88 -9.67 6.33
C ILE A 201 10.41 -10.91 7.03
N LYS A 202 10.92 -11.88 6.28
CA LYS A 202 11.53 -13.11 6.80
C LYS A 202 12.67 -12.78 7.77
N THR A 203 13.57 -11.90 7.36
CA THR A 203 14.73 -11.48 8.16
C THR A 203 14.31 -10.70 9.40
N THR A 204 13.31 -9.83 9.29
CA THR A 204 12.79 -9.04 10.41
C THR A 204 12.16 -9.94 11.47
N ILE A 205 11.35 -10.92 11.06
CA ILE A 205 10.72 -11.84 11.99
C ILE A 205 11.79 -12.72 12.67
N LYS A 206 12.75 -13.24 11.90
CA LYS A 206 13.88 -14.01 12.44
C LYS A 206 14.73 -13.22 13.44
N ASN A 207 15.11 -11.99 13.11
CA ASN A 207 15.90 -11.12 13.99
C ASN A 207 15.11 -10.68 15.23
N SER A 208 13.81 -10.44 15.08
CA SER A 208 12.92 -10.14 16.22
C SER A 208 12.89 -11.30 17.20
N ALA A 209 12.81 -12.54 16.71
CA ALA A 209 12.85 -13.73 17.56
C ALA A 209 14.18 -13.84 18.34
N LEU A 210 15.32 -13.58 17.70
CA LEU A 210 16.64 -13.60 18.36
C LEU A 210 16.81 -12.50 19.42
N ASN A 211 16.40 -11.27 19.11
CA ASN A 211 16.49 -10.16 20.06
C ASN A 211 15.54 -10.36 21.25
N LEU A 212 14.32 -10.86 21.00
CA LEU A 212 13.39 -11.17 22.08
C LEU A 212 13.83 -12.38 22.90
N PHE A 213 14.52 -13.38 22.32
CA PHE A 213 15.07 -14.49 23.10
C PHE A 213 16.01 -13.99 24.20
N SER A 214 16.89 -13.04 23.87
CA SER A 214 17.80 -12.42 24.83
C SER A 214 17.04 -11.68 25.93
N LYS A 215 15.99 -10.95 25.57
CA LYS A 215 15.12 -10.24 26.51
C LYS A 215 14.34 -11.19 27.44
N VAL A 216 13.67 -12.20 26.86
CA VAL A 216 12.89 -13.20 27.59
C VAL A 216 13.79 -14.00 28.53
N THR A 217 15.00 -14.36 28.09
CA THR A 217 15.98 -15.04 28.96
C THR A 217 16.33 -14.17 30.17
N GLY A 218 16.59 -12.87 29.96
CA GLY A 218 16.80 -11.92 31.06
C GLY A 218 15.61 -11.86 32.01
N GLU A 219 14.39 -11.75 31.47
CA GLU A 219 13.16 -11.69 32.28
C GLU A 219 12.88 -12.99 33.05
N ILE A 220 13.24 -14.16 32.51
CA ILE A 220 13.17 -15.45 33.21
C ILE A 220 14.21 -15.52 34.34
N LEU A 221 15.44 -15.07 34.08
CA LEU A 221 16.47 -15.01 35.12
C LEU A 221 16.05 -14.07 36.26
N THR A 222 15.50 -12.89 35.94
CA THR A 222 14.94 -11.98 36.94
C THR A 222 13.81 -12.63 37.72
N GLN A 223 12.92 -13.37 37.04
CA GLN A 223 11.83 -14.10 37.70
C GLN A 223 12.35 -15.15 38.70
N PHE A 224 13.43 -15.85 38.37
CA PHE A 224 14.07 -16.81 39.29
C PHE A 224 14.71 -16.13 40.51
N VAL A 225 15.21 -14.90 40.35
CA VAL A 225 15.80 -14.13 41.46
C VAL A 225 14.73 -13.49 42.34
N GLU A 226 13.73 -12.83 41.74
CA GLU A 226 12.73 -12.03 42.45
C GLU A 226 11.54 -12.85 42.97
N SER A 227 11.32 -14.07 42.46
CA SER A 227 10.22 -14.96 42.86
C SER A 227 8.84 -14.29 42.85
N LYS A 228 8.56 -13.44 41.85
CA LYS A 228 7.26 -12.76 41.73
C LYS A 228 6.15 -13.80 41.57
N PRO A 229 5.04 -13.71 42.33
CA PRO A 229 3.96 -14.68 42.23
C PRO A 229 3.26 -14.59 40.87
N ILE A 230 2.95 -15.75 40.28
CA ILE A 230 2.18 -15.83 39.03
C ILE A 230 0.71 -15.55 39.34
N THR A 231 0.16 -14.48 38.75
CA THR A 231 -1.23 -14.09 38.96
C THR A 231 -2.18 -14.99 38.17
N LYS A 232 -3.45 -15.04 38.59
CA LYS A 232 -4.50 -15.77 37.88
C LYS A 232 -4.74 -15.18 36.47
N GLU A 233 -4.54 -13.88 36.30
CA GLU A 233 -4.64 -13.20 35.01
C GLU A 233 -3.57 -13.68 34.01
N MET A 234 -2.33 -13.86 34.46
CA MET A 234 -1.24 -14.40 33.64
C MET A 234 -1.49 -15.84 33.17
N ARG A 235 -2.28 -16.61 33.91
CA ARG A 235 -2.66 -17.97 33.52
C ARG A 235 -3.75 -17.95 32.46
N ASN A 236 -4.76 -17.11 32.66
CA ASN A 236 -5.90 -16.98 31.76
C ASN A 236 -5.55 -16.38 30.38
N SER A 237 -4.41 -15.70 30.25
CA SER A 237 -3.96 -15.16 28.96
C SER A 237 -3.42 -16.24 28.01
N ILE A 238 -3.04 -17.42 28.51
CA ILE A 238 -2.54 -18.53 27.69
C ILE A 238 -3.73 -19.32 27.14
N LYS A 239 -4.13 -19.02 25.90
CA LYS A 239 -5.23 -19.73 25.22
C LYS A 239 -4.71 -20.95 24.46
N PRO A 240 -5.47 -22.07 24.41
CA PRO A 240 -5.05 -23.28 23.69
C PRO A 240 -4.67 -23.04 22.22
N ASP A 241 -5.47 -22.28 21.48
CA ASP A 241 -5.24 -22.04 20.05
C ASP A 241 -3.93 -21.27 19.80
N THR A 242 -3.70 -20.19 20.56
CA THR A 242 -2.45 -19.42 20.49
C THR A 242 -1.25 -20.27 20.88
N LEU A 243 -1.39 -21.08 21.93
CA LEU A 243 -0.33 -21.94 22.42
C LEU A 243 0.09 -23.00 21.39
N SER A 244 -0.87 -23.59 20.67
CA SER A 244 -0.55 -24.57 19.62
C SER A 244 0.33 -23.96 18.53
N ILE A 245 0.04 -22.72 18.10
CA ILE A 245 0.86 -22.02 17.11
C ILE A 245 2.24 -21.70 17.68
N VAL A 246 2.29 -21.20 18.92
CA VAL A 246 3.54 -20.89 19.64
C VAL A 246 4.44 -22.13 19.75
N LEU A 247 3.89 -23.28 20.14
CA LEU A 247 4.63 -24.53 20.27
C LEU A 247 5.06 -25.08 18.90
N SER A 248 4.27 -24.87 17.84
CA SER A 248 4.71 -25.18 16.46
C SER A 248 5.94 -24.37 16.07
N ARG A 249 6.05 -23.10 16.46
CA ARG A 249 7.22 -22.25 16.17
C ARG A 249 8.49 -22.68 16.90
N VAL A 250 8.35 -23.33 18.05
CA VAL A 250 9.51 -23.93 18.74
C VAL A 250 10.10 -25.03 17.86
N GLY A 251 9.30 -25.71 17.05
CA GLY A 251 9.74 -26.74 16.11
C GLY A 251 9.96 -28.10 16.77
N GLU A 252 9.68 -29.16 16.03
CA GLU A 252 9.75 -30.55 16.52
C GLU A 252 11.18 -31.00 16.87
N GLU A 253 12.19 -30.33 16.33
CA GLU A 253 13.60 -30.57 16.67
C GLU A 253 13.98 -30.07 18.07
N ASN A 254 13.23 -29.10 18.61
CA ASN A 254 13.52 -28.47 19.90
C ASN A 254 12.62 -28.93 21.05
N ILE A 255 11.46 -29.54 20.73
CA ILE A 255 10.55 -30.13 21.71
C ILE A 255 9.93 -31.42 21.18
N SER A 256 9.94 -32.47 22.00
CA SER A 256 9.33 -33.76 21.62
C SER A 256 7.81 -33.61 21.43
N LEU A 257 7.24 -34.34 20.47
CA LEU A 257 5.79 -34.38 20.25
C LEU A 257 5.01 -34.77 21.53
N SER A 258 5.57 -35.69 22.32
CA SER A 258 4.99 -36.12 23.59
C SER A 258 4.89 -34.96 24.60
N ASP A 259 5.97 -34.20 24.78
CA ASP A 259 5.98 -33.13 25.79
C ASP A 259 5.15 -31.93 25.35
N ARG A 260 5.13 -31.65 24.04
CA ARG A 260 4.21 -30.69 23.46
C ARG A 260 2.76 -31.04 23.76
N GLN A 261 2.35 -32.28 23.51
CA GLN A 261 0.98 -32.74 23.78
C GLN A 261 0.63 -32.66 25.27
N LYS A 262 1.57 -32.98 26.18
CA LYS A 262 1.35 -32.80 27.62
C LYS A 262 1.13 -31.34 27.99
N ILE A 263 1.91 -30.41 27.43
CA ILE A 263 1.75 -28.98 27.68
C ILE A 263 0.39 -28.49 27.18
N GLU A 264 -0.01 -28.87 25.96
CA GLU A 264 -1.32 -28.53 25.40
C GLU A 264 -2.47 -29.13 26.24
N GLN A 265 -2.29 -30.35 26.74
CA GLN A 265 -3.26 -30.99 27.65
C GLN A 265 -3.39 -30.22 28.97
N LEU A 266 -2.27 -29.86 29.61
CA LEU A 266 -2.29 -29.09 30.87
C LEU A 266 -3.07 -27.77 30.74
N VAL A 267 -2.97 -27.10 29.60
CA VAL A 267 -3.71 -25.85 29.34
C VAL A 267 -5.17 -26.12 29.04
N SER A 268 -5.48 -27.12 28.21
CA SER A 268 -6.87 -27.44 27.84
C SER A 268 -7.69 -28.03 28.98
N THR A 269 -7.08 -28.74 29.93
CA THR A 269 -7.74 -29.27 31.14
C THR A 269 -7.71 -28.31 32.32
N GLU A 270 -7.18 -27.10 32.15
CA GLU A 270 -6.96 -26.10 33.20
C GLU A 270 -6.03 -26.55 34.37
N GLU A 271 -5.41 -27.73 34.28
CA GLU A 271 -4.46 -28.25 35.28
C GLU A 271 -3.20 -27.38 35.41
N ILE A 272 -2.86 -26.62 34.37
CA ILE A 272 -1.76 -25.64 34.39
C ILE A 272 -1.95 -24.54 35.46
N ASN A 273 -3.15 -24.42 36.03
CA ASN A 273 -3.43 -23.50 37.12
C ASN A 273 -2.82 -23.88 38.47
N SER A 274 -2.31 -25.11 38.61
CA SER A 274 -1.62 -25.54 39.83
C SER A 274 -0.33 -24.74 40.07
N PRO A 275 -0.01 -24.32 41.32
CA PRO A 275 1.22 -23.63 41.68
C PRO A 275 2.51 -24.36 41.28
N GLN A 276 2.44 -25.69 41.10
CA GLN A 276 3.57 -26.50 40.67
C GLN A 276 4.03 -26.18 39.23
N HIS A 277 3.18 -25.52 38.43
CA HIS A 277 3.44 -25.17 37.04
C HIS A 277 3.81 -23.68 36.85
N ASP A 278 4.06 -22.92 37.91
CA ASP A 278 4.29 -21.47 37.84
C ASP A 278 5.43 -21.06 36.91
N GLN A 279 6.52 -21.82 36.94
CA GLN A 279 7.67 -21.58 36.06
C GLN A 279 7.31 -21.84 34.59
N LEU A 280 6.55 -22.91 34.32
CA LEU A 280 6.07 -23.22 32.97
C LEU A 280 5.10 -22.16 32.48
N VAL A 281 4.16 -21.71 33.31
CA VAL A 281 3.23 -20.62 32.98
C VAL A 281 3.99 -19.36 32.62
N TYR A 282 4.97 -18.96 33.42
CA TYR A 282 5.76 -17.77 33.13
C TYR A 282 6.49 -17.89 31.78
N PHE A 283 7.09 -19.05 31.51
CA PHE A 283 7.78 -19.30 30.25
C PHE A 283 6.83 -19.25 29.05
N LEU A 284 5.69 -19.95 29.13
CA LEU A 284 4.68 -19.97 28.09
C LEU A 284 4.09 -18.58 27.84
N LEU A 285 3.85 -17.79 28.90
CA LEU A 285 3.41 -16.41 28.77
C LEU A 285 4.39 -15.59 27.94
N LYS A 286 5.69 -15.71 28.18
CA LYS A 286 6.70 -14.98 27.39
C LYS A 286 6.75 -15.41 25.93
N LEU A 287 6.52 -16.69 25.65
CA LEU A 287 6.41 -17.19 24.27
C LEU A 287 5.12 -16.69 23.59
N VAL A 288 4.00 -16.63 24.32
CA VAL A 288 2.75 -16.07 23.83
C VAL A 288 2.89 -14.56 23.56
N ASP A 289 3.49 -13.81 24.48
CA ASP A 289 3.76 -12.37 24.32
C ASP A 289 4.65 -12.11 23.08
N LEU A 290 5.63 -12.99 22.81
CA LEU A 290 6.46 -12.95 21.61
C LEU A 290 5.62 -13.15 20.33
N TYR A 291 4.73 -14.15 20.33
CA TYR A 291 3.86 -14.42 19.18
C TYR A 291 2.87 -13.27 18.93
N GLU A 292 2.22 -12.75 19.97
CA GLU A 292 1.23 -11.68 19.83
C GLU A 292 1.83 -10.40 19.22
N GLN A 293 3.13 -10.11 19.45
CA GLN A 293 3.83 -8.99 18.78
C GLN A 293 4.02 -9.19 17.26
N GLN A 294 4.00 -10.43 16.78
CA GLN A 294 4.25 -10.79 15.37
C GLN A 294 2.95 -11.10 14.61
N LYS A 295 1.90 -11.48 15.33
CA LYS A 295 0.61 -11.95 14.82
C LYS A 295 -0.03 -11.08 13.75
N GLU A 296 0.07 -9.76 13.85
CA GLU A 296 -0.48 -8.85 12.82
C GLU A 296 0.27 -8.95 11.48
N LYS A 297 1.57 -9.23 11.51
CA LYS A 297 2.37 -9.50 10.30
C LYS A 297 1.98 -10.83 9.69
N ASP A 298 1.83 -11.86 10.51
CA ASP A 298 1.45 -13.20 10.05
C ASP A 298 0.05 -13.20 9.42
N LYS A 299 -0.90 -12.48 10.03
CA LYS A 299 -2.22 -12.21 9.43
C LYS A 299 -2.10 -11.53 8.08
N SER A 300 -1.25 -10.51 7.96
CA SER A 300 -1.06 -9.77 6.71
C SER A 300 -0.48 -10.66 5.60
N ILE A 301 0.49 -11.52 5.93
CA ILE A 301 1.06 -12.50 4.99
C ILE A 301 0.03 -13.54 4.58
N ASN A 302 -0.75 -14.05 5.53
CA ASN A 302 -1.84 -14.99 5.25
C ASN A 302 -2.89 -14.38 4.31
N GLN A 303 -3.33 -13.15 4.57
CA GLN A 303 -4.29 -12.46 3.69
C GLN A 303 -3.71 -12.22 2.29
N PHE A 304 -2.44 -11.81 2.20
CA PHE A 304 -1.73 -11.70 0.93
C PHE A 304 -1.77 -13.03 0.15
N ALA A 305 -1.40 -14.15 0.78
CA ALA A 305 -1.40 -15.46 0.14
C ALA A 305 -2.81 -15.88 -0.30
N ILE A 306 -3.83 -15.70 0.57
CA ILE A 306 -5.23 -16.03 0.27
C ILE A 306 -5.73 -15.27 -0.96
N VAL A 307 -5.49 -13.96 -1.01
CA VAL A 307 -5.97 -13.13 -2.12
C VAL A 307 -5.23 -13.48 -3.40
N CYS A 308 -3.89 -13.52 -3.39
CA CYS A 308 -3.10 -13.85 -4.56
C CYS A 308 -3.43 -15.24 -5.14
N ASN A 309 -3.75 -16.23 -4.30
CA ASN A 309 -4.12 -17.57 -4.74
C ASN A 309 -5.41 -17.63 -5.58
N LYS A 310 -6.25 -16.59 -5.58
CA LYS A 310 -7.38 -16.46 -6.52
C LYS A 310 -6.94 -16.16 -7.96
N TYR A 311 -5.70 -15.67 -8.12
CA TYR A 311 -5.13 -15.18 -9.38
C TYR A 311 -3.91 -15.99 -9.83
N LEU A 312 -3.77 -17.23 -9.37
CA LEU A 312 -2.67 -18.10 -9.76
C LEU A 312 -3.24 -19.36 -10.42
N ASN A 313 -2.74 -19.66 -11.62
CA ASN A 313 -3.17 -20.85 -12.36
C ASN A 313 -2.16 -21.98 -12.19
N GLN A 314 -2.60 -23.10 -11.61
CA GLN A 314 -1.78 -24.28 -11.30
C GLN A 314 -0.59 -24.00 -10.35
N LYS A 315 -0.64 -22.87 -9.66
CA LYS A 315 0.35 -22.42 -8.68
C LYS A 315 -0.37 -21.93 -7.44
N ARG A 316 0.31 -21.93 -6.30
CA ARG A 316 -0.19 -21.34 -5.06
C ARG A 316 0.94 -20.78 -4.22
N ILE A 317 0.73 -19.64 -3.60
CA ILE A 317 1.52 -19.13 -2.50
C ILE A 317 1.10 -19.89 -1.23
N VAL A 318 2.10 -20.37 -0.50
CA VAL A 318 1.95 -21.01 0.80
C VAL A 318 2.76 -20.22 1.80
N TYR A 319 2.12 -19.85 2.90
CA TYR A 319 2.80 -19.30 4.06
C TYR A 319 2.80 -20.34 5.16
N ASP A 320 4.00 -20.76 5.57
CA ASP A 320 4.23 -21.55 6.76
C ASP A 320 4.44 -20.60 7.95
N GLU A 321 3.40 -20.45 8.77
CA GLU A 321 3.42 -19.58 9.96
C GLU A 321 4.34 -20.11 11.07
N ALA A 322 4.66 -21.41 11.08
CA ALA A 322 5.56 -22.01 12.06
C ALA A 322 7.02 -21.67 11.72
N ASN A 323 7.40 -21.82 10.46
CA ASN A 323 8.77 -21.56 9.99
C ASN A 323 8.99 -20.14 9.46
N VAL A 324 7.92 -19.34 9.35
CA VAL A 324 7.94 -18.00 8.77
C VAL A 324 8.51 -18.04 7.36
N GLU A 325 7.98 -18.95 6.55
CA GLU A 325 8.44 -19.19 5.19
C GLU A 325 7.30 -18.98 4.20
N ILE A 326 7.58 -18.18 3.16
CA ILE A 326 6.65 -17.93 2.06
C ILE A 326 7.25 -18.61 0.84
N SER A 327 6.48 -19.50 0.22
CA SER A 327 6.91 -20.23 -0.97
C SER A 327 5.81 -20.23 -2.03
N ILE A 328 6.19 -20.31 -3.30
CA ILE A 328 5.26 -20.53 -4.41
C ILE A 328 5.46 -21.95 -4.89
N LEU A 329 4.38 -22.74 -4.89
CA LEU A 329 4.41 -24.15 -5.23
C LEU A 329 3.51 -24.45 -6.42
N GLN A 330 3.90 -25.41 -7.26
CA GLN A 330 2.98 -25.99 -8.24
C GLN A 330 1.90 -26.81 -7.54
N THR A 331 0.66 -26.71 -8.00
CA THR A 331 -0.46 -27.46 -7.40
C THR A 331 -0.41 -28.96 -7.69
N ARG A 332 0.32 -29.39 -8.73
CA ARG A 332 0.38 -30.78 -9.17
C ARG A 332 1.28 -31.65 -8.29
N ASP A 333 2.46 -31.14 -7.93
CA ASP A 333 3.52 -31.91 -7.27
C ASP A 333 4.17 -31.19 -6.08
N ASN A 334 3.69 -30.00 -5.72
CA ASN A 334 4.26 -29.11 -4.70
C ASN A 334 5.73 -28.73 -4.96
N SER A 335 6.20 -28.79 -6.21
CA SER A 335 7.53 -28.30 -6.56
C SER A 335 7.61 -26.77 -6.40
N PRO A 336 8.73 -26.23 -5.88
CA PRO A 336 8.90 -24.79 -5.71
C PRO A 336 9.07 -24.08 -7.05
N ILE A 337 8.54 -22.86 -7.13
CA ILE A 337 8.58 -21.98 -8.30
C ILE A 337 9.22 -20.65 -7.89
N ASP A 338 10.24 -20.24 -8.64
CA ASP A 338 10.82 -18.90 -8.51
C ASP A 338 9.83 -17.83 -9.03
N LEU A 339 9.72 -16.71 -8.31
CA LEU A 339 8.93 -15.53 -8.70
C LEU A 339 9.20 -15.08 -10.14
N LYS A 340 10.44 -15.21 -10.62
CA LYS A 340 10.86 -14.83 -11.98
C LYS A 340 10.16 -15.66 -13.06
N ASN A 341 9.73 -16.88 -12.74
CA ASN A 341 9.09 -17.81 -13.67
C ASN A 341 7.57 -17.65 -13.75
N LEU A 342 7.00 -16.67 -13.04
CA LEU A 342 5.59 -16.32 -13.14
C LEU A 342 5.27 -15.60 -14.46
N SER A 343 4.01 -15.72 -14.90
CA SER A 343 3.51 -14.92 -16.03
C SER A 343 3.41 -13.44 -15.66
N SER A 344 3.40 -12.54 -16.65
CA SER A 344 3.31 -11.09 -16.42
C SER A 344 2.07 -10.69 -15.61
N GLY A 345 0.90 -11.29 -15.89
CA GLY A 345 -0.32 -11.07 -15.12
C GLY A 345 -0.18 -11.51 -13.65
N GLU A 346 0.40 -12.69 -13.40
CA GLU A 346 0.63 -13.18 -12.02
C GLU A 346 1.61 -12.27 -11.25
N LYS A 347 2.68 -11.81 -11.92
CA LYS A 347 3.66 -10.86 -11.36
C LYS A 347 2.99 -9.54 -10.98
N GLN A 348 2.15 -9.01 -11.86
CA GLN A 348 1.41 -7.77 -11.62
C GLN A 348 0.49 -7.90 -10.40
N ILE A 349 -0.26 -9.01 -10.29
CA ILE A 349 -1.14 -9.26 -9.15
C ILE A 349 -0.36 -9.39 -7.84
N ILE A 350 0.72 -10.18 -7.84
CA ILE A 350 1.56 -10.37 -6.66
C ILE A 350 2.21 -9.06 -6.22
N SER A 351 2.70 -8.24 -7.16
CA SER A 351 3.27 -6.93 -6.86
C SER A 351 2.25 -6.00 -6.21
N LEU A 352 1.05 -5.91 -6.80
CA LEU A 352 -0.06 -5.11 -6.29
C LEU A 352 -0.44 -5.51 -4.86
N PHE A 353 -0.74 -6.79 -4.62
CA PHE A 353 -1.20 -7.23 -3.31
C PHE A 353 -0.07 -7.30 -2.28
N SER A 354 1.20 -7.45 -2.69
CA SER A 354 2.34 -7.27 -1.80
C SER A 354 2.34 -5.84 -1.24
N LYS A 355 2.12 -4.83 -2.09
CA LYS A 355 2.00 -3.43 -1.63
C LYS A 355 0.84 -3.22 -0.66
N ILE A 356 -0.33 -3.78 -0.96
CA ILE A 356 -1.54 -3.61 -0.15
C ILE A 356 -1.41 -4.30 1.22
N TYR A 357 -0.92 -5.53 1.26
CA TYR A 357 -0.94 -6.35 2.47
C TYR A 357 0.38 -6.32 3.24
N LEU A 358 1.52 -6.33 2.56
CA LEU A 358 2.83 -6.50 3.19
C LEU A 358 3.56 -5.18 3.47
N GLU A 359 3.26 -4.12 2.71
CA GLU A 359 3.96 -2.83 2.84
C GLU A 359 3.10 -1.71 3.42
N SER A 360 1.80 -1.68 3.09
CA SER A 360 0.91 -0.65 3.61
C SER A 360 0.37 -1.05 4.98
N SER A 361 0.89 -0.44 6.05
CA SER A 361 0.25 -0.48 7.37
C SER A 361 -0.88 0.53 7.51
N GLU A 362 -1.00 1.45 6.56
CA GLU A 362 -1.94 2.57 6.60
C GLU A 362 -3.01 2.47 5.52
N ASP A 363 -4.09 3.20 5.77
CA ASP A 363 -5.14 3.46 4.81
C ASP A 363 -4.61 4.26 3.61
N PHE A 364 -5.11 3.96 2.40
CA PHE A 364 -4.63 4.57 1.17
C PHE A 364 -5.74 5.03 0.21
N ILE A 365 -5.36 5.97 -0.68
CA ILE A 365 -6.10 6.34 -1.88
C ILE A 365 -5.42 5.67 -3.06
N LEU A 366 -6.20 5.03 -3.94
CA LEU A 366 -5.70 4.30 -5.09
C LEU A 366 -6.11 4.97 -6.39
N PHE A 367 -5.14 5.17 -7.28
CA PHE A 367 -5.34 5.51 -8.68
C PHE A 367 -4.88 4.33 -9.53
N PHE A 368 -5.71 3.88 -10.48
CA PHE A 368 -5.41 2.72 -11.32
C PHE A 368 -5.77 3.01 -12.78
N ASP A 369 -4.77 3.05 -13.66
CA ASP A 369 -4.96 3.31 -15.09
C ASP A 369 -4.81 2.02 -15.92
N GLU A 370 -5.84 1.68 -16.70
CA GLU A 370 -6.02 0.42 -17.44
C GLU A 370 -5.65 -0.83 -16.59
N PRO A 371 -6.34 -1.05 -15.45
CA PRO A 371 -6.10 -2.22 -14.58
C PRO A 371 -6.24 -3.58 -15.30
N GLU A 372 -6.95 -3.63 -16.42
CA GLU A 372 -7.23 -4.82 -17.22
C GLU A 372 -6.03 -5.41 -17.97
N LEU A 373 -4.96 -4.63 -18.17
CA LEU A 373 -3.87 -5.07 -19.03
C LEU A 373 -3.18 -6.31 -18.47
N SER A 374 -2.98 -7.31 -19.33
CA SER A 374 -2.33 -8.60 -19.02
C SER A 374 -3.12 -9.54 -18.10
N LEU A 375 -4.38 -9.23 -17.78
CA LEU A 375 -5.25 -10.06 -16.92
C LEU A 375 -6.32 -10.82 -17.71
N SER A 376 -6.70 -12.01 -17.23
CA SER A 376 -7.85 -12.74 -17.77
C SER A 376 -9.18 -12.05 -17.42
N ILE A 377 -10.25 -12.41 -18.10
CA ILE A 377 -11.59 -11.83 -17.89
C ILE A 377 -12.06 -12.05 -16.45
N GLU A 378 -11.83 -13.24 -15.89
CA GLU A 378 -12.19 -13.58 -14.52
C GLU A 378 -11.43 -12.70 -13.52
N TRP A 379 -10.14 -12.48 -13.74
CA TRP A 379 -9.31 -11.65 -12.87
C TRP A 379 -9.72 -10.17 -12.94
N GLN A 380 -10.07 -9.68 -14.13
CA GLN A 380 -10.59 -8.33 -14.31
C GLN A 380 -11.83 -8.10 -13.43
N ARG A 381 -12.78 -9.05 -13.42
CA ARG A 381 -14.00 -8.96 -12.60
C ARG A 381 -13.75 -8.97 -11.09
N MET A 382 -12.66 -9.58 -10.63
CA MET A 382 -12.36 -9.73 -9.19
C MET A 382 -11.46 -8.64 -8.63
N LEU A 383 -10.65 -8.00 -9.48
CA LEU A 383 -9.52 -7.17 -9.06
C LEU A 383 -9.92 -6.00 -8.14
N LEU A 384 -10.77 -5.09 -8.62
CA LEU A 384 -11.17 -3.92 -7.83
C LEU A 384 -11.96 -4.31 -6.57
N PRO A 385 -12.92 -5.27 -6.63
CA PRO A 385 -13.55 -5.79 -5.42
C PRO A 385 -12.57 -6.33 -4.38
N ASP A 386 -11.57 -7.11 -4.78
CA ASP A 386 -10.59 -7.68 -3.84
C ASP A 386 -9.67 -6.61 -3.22
N ILE A 387 -9.35 -5.55 -3.97
CA ILE A 387 -8.65 -4.38 -3.42
C ILE A 387 -9.48 -3.69 -2.33
N LEU A 388 -10.78 -3.43 -2.57
CA LEU A 388 -11.65 -2.79 -1.59
C LEU A 388 -11.95 -3.69 -0.38
N LYS A 389 -12.03 -5.02 -0.59
CA LYS A 389 -12.19 -6.01 0.49
C LYS A 389 -11.00 -6.05 1.45
N SER A 390 -9.84 -5.49 1.08
CA SER A 390 -8.72 -5.29 2.02
C SER A 390 -9.07 -4.36 3.20
N GLY A 391 -10.08 -3.51 3.05
CA GLY A 391 -10.49 -2.52 4.06
C GLY A 391 -9.55 -1.32 4.22
N LYS A 392 -8.41 -1.31 3.51
CA LYS A 392 -7.38 -0.26 3.58
C LYS A 392 -7.58 0.84 2.54
N CYS A 393 -8.19 0.54 1.39
CA CYS A 393 -8.45 1.52 0.34
C CYS A 393 -9.67 2.38 0.72
N LYS A 394 -9.50 3.71 0.84
CA LYS A 394 -10.57 4.64 1.26
C LYS A 394 -11.17 5.46 0.13
N LEU A 395 -10.52 5.42 -1.01
CA LEU A 395 -10.97 5.98 -2.27
C LEU A 395 -10.19 5.30 -3.40
N LEU A 396 -10.91 4.69 -4.33
CA LEU A 396 -10.40 4.02 -5.52
C LEU A 396 -10.87 4.79 -6.75
N LEU A 397 -9.92 5.25 -7.56
CA LEU A 397 -10.19 5.79 -8.88
C LEU A 397 -9.55 4.87 -9.91
N ALA A 398 -10.38 4.19 -10.68
CA ALA A 398 -9.93 3.39 -11.81
C ALA A 398 -10.32 4.09 -13.12
N ALA A 399 -9.45 4.04 -14.11
CA ALA A 399 -9.82 4.41 -15.47
C ALA A 399 -9.56 3.22 -16.40
N THR A 400 -10.57 2.85 -17.19
CA THR A 400 -10.56 1.61 -17.95
C THR A 400 -11.34 1.76 -19.25
N HIS A 401 -11.09 0.86 -20.20
CA HIS A 401 -11.94 0.64 -21.36
C HIS A 401 -12.57 -0.77 -21.35
N SER A 402 -12.23 -1.59 -20.36
CA SER A 402 -12.75 -2.95 -20.24
C SER A 402 -14.03 -2.97 -19.40
N PRO A 403 -15.16 -3.44 -19.96
CA PRO A 403 -16.39 -3.58 -19.18
C PRO A 403 -16.27 -4.64 -18.07
N PHE A 404 -15.36 -5.60 -18.23
CA PHE A 404 -15.20 -6.69 -17.27
C PHE A 404 -14.62 -6.23 -15.92
N ILE A 405 -13.97 -5.07 -15.86
CA ILE A 405 -13.41 -4.52 -14.62
C ILE A 405 -14.52 -4.14 -13.61
N PHE A 406 -15.69 -3.74 -14.10
CA PHE A 406 -16.82 -3.29 -13.29
C PHE A 406 -18.07 -4.15 -13.44
N ASP A 407 -18.01 -5.24 -14.22
CA ASP A 407 -19.04 -6.29 -14.30
C ASP A 407 -19.07 -7.14 -13.00
N ASN A 408 -19.41 -6.47 -11.90
CA ASN A 408 -19.42 -6.97 -10.52
C ASN A 408 -20.20 -5.99 -9.60
N GLU A 409 -19.99 -6.08 -8.28
CA GLU A 409 -20.60 -5.22 -7.25
C GLU A 409 -20.26 -3.72 -7.36
N LEU A 410 -19.45 -3.29 -8.34
CA LEU A 410 -19.03 -1.91 -8.57
C LEU A 410 -19.59 -1.30 -9.87
N ASP A 411 -20.51 -2.00 -10.57
CA ASP A 411 -21.11 -1.53 -11.83
C ASP A 411 -21.69 -0.11 -11.70
N PHE A 412 -22.36 0.16 -10.58
CA PHE A 412 -22.97 1.45 -10.29
C PHE A 412 -21.98 2.55 -9.88
N ASN A 413 -20.71 2.23 -9.70
CA ASN A 413 -19.62 3.20 -9.55
C ASN A 413 -18.96 3.54 -10.89
N ALA A 414 -19.36 2.88 -11.97
CA ALA A 414 -18.80 3.04 -13.29
C ALA A 414 -19.59 4.07 -14.09
N HIS A 415 -18.87 5.08 -14.58
CA HIS A 415 -19.45 6.23 -15.25
C HIS A 415 -18.66 6.54 -16.51
N ASP A 416 -19.38 6.81 -17.59
CA ASP A 416 -18.78 7.33 -18.81
C ASP A 416 -18.15 8.70 -18.54
N LEU A 417 -16.90 8.88 -18.98
CA LEU A 417 -16.14 10.09 -18.73
C LEU A 417 -16.86 11.34 -19.26
N ASP A 418 -17.57 11.24 -20.38
CA ASP A 418 -18.26 12.37 -21.00
C ASP A 418 -19.38 12.91 -20.12
N THR A 419 -19.89 12.12 -19.17
CA THR A 419 -20.89 12.60 -18.17
C THR A 419 -20.33 13.66 -17.22
N PHE A 420 -19.01 13.73 -17.07
CA PHE A 420 -18.33 14.72 -16.23
C PHE A 420 -17.79 15.92 -17.02
N VAL A 421 -17.84 15.87 -18.35
CA VAL A 421 -17.29 16.89 -19.25
C VAL A 421 -18.34 17.96 -19.53
N GLN A 422 -17.93 19.21 -19.40
CA GLN A 422 -18.65 20.38 -19.90
C GLN A 422 -17.77 21.00 -20.99
N GLU A 423 -18.22 20.89 -22.24
CA GLU A 423 -17.55 21.55 -23.37
C GLU A 423 -17.80 23.05 -23.31
N ARG A 424 -16.77 23.82 -23.64
CA ARG A 424 -16.81 25.29 -23.64
C ARG A 424 -17.21 25.89 -24.98
#